data_AF-A0A251UE51-F1
#
_entry.id   AF-A0A251UE51-F1
#
_cell.length_a   1.000
_cell.length_b   1.000
_cell.length_c   1.000
_cell.angle_alpha   90.00
_cell.angle_beta   90.00
_cell.angle_gamma   90.00
#
_symmetry.space_group_name_H-M   'P 1'
#
loop_
_entity.id
_entity.type
_entity.pdbx_description
1 polymer ?
#
loop_
_entity_poly.entity_id
_entity_poly.type
_entity_poly.pdbx_seq_one_letter_code
_entity_poly.pdbx_strand_id
1 'polypeptide(L)'
;MAIQSAIDEARAAYNKTHVIESTYPNVPGKSLWGSCVYYFDRTASTLNMALNPDHDLQSTPLDVQTWLSAGLTYITVCHKGFELINMTNTMLPVITTSLTELIVNSLAISVTIPSSNTNGLVNVNFSDEYKLADLANEKPDVVVAQHSSGDFTSIQKAVDYAMTHRMPRKRFVIYVKAGIYNEYVEIAETVKYITMYGDGINKTIITGNRHCGGDMLKSSKAGDLQGSATFKVWSRKFIARGITFRNTAGPQGEQALAVLSSSDKSTFYHCSFEGYQDTLLTMAYTQFYKECQIFGTVDFIFGGARAVFQDCNIFFRKPLPGSGLVVTAHGRNNDYEPTYWVFISRVPWFRLSRTVYMQSFLDGLVDPRGWLDSWGHKDTAYCGEYMNYGPGSSTNQRVNWPHYHAITDPKTAKFFTVAHFISGYNWLPKTGVPFTAGFKNRSVLLN
;
A
#
# COMPACT_ATOMS: atom_id res chain seq x y z
N MET A 1 8.56 -27.31 1.67
CA MET A 1 9.81 -27.28 2.46
C MET A 1 10.31 -25.84 2.64
N ALA A 2 10.91 -25.18 1.64
CA ALA A 2 11.49 -23.83 1.79
C ALA A 2 10.61 -22.78 2.51
N ILE A 3 9.33 -22.63 2.12
CA ILE A 3 8.41 -21.67 2.77
C ILE A 3 8.17 -22.02 4.25
N GLN A 4 8.20 -23.30 4.64
CA GLN A 4 8.05 -23.70 6.05
C GLN A 4 9.28 -23.25 6.86
N SER A 5 10.49 -23.48 6.34
CA SER A 5 11.73 -22.97 6.93
C SER A 5 11.71 -21.44 7.06
N ALA A 6 11.13 -20.72 6.08
CA ALA A 6 10.95 -19.28 6.16
C ALA A 6 9.95 -18.85 7.25
N ILE A 7 8.85 -19.57 7.46
CA ILE A 7 7.91 -19.33 8.57
C ILE A 7 8.62 -19.54 9.93
N ASP A 8 9.41 -20.60 10.05
CA ASP A 8 10.05 -20.95 11.31
C ASP A 8 11.23 -20.03 11.66
N GLU A 9 12.00 -19.56 10.68
CA GLU A 9 12.97 -18.48 10.91
C GLU A 9 12.28 -17.12 11.15
N ALA A 10 11.10 -16.85 10.58
CA ALA A 10 10.32 -15.64 10.93
C ALA A 10 9.85 -15.67 12.40
N ARG A 11 9.45 -16.83 12.91
CA ARG A 11 9.15 -17.05 14.33
C ARG A 11 10.41 -16.93 15.21
N ALA A 12 11.56 -17.44 14.74
CA ALA A 12 12.83 -17.25 15.43
C ALA A 12 13.23 -15.77 15.49
N ALA A 13 13.07 -15.03 14.38
CA ALA A 13 13.30 -13.59 14.32
C ALA A 13 12.37 -12.80 15.24
N TYR A 14 11.07 -13.11 15.25
CA TYR A 14 10.10 -12.58 16.22
C TYR A 14 10.59 -12.78 17.67
N ASN A 15 10.94 -14.01 18.05
CA ASN A 15 11.38 -14.33 19.41
C ASN A 15 12.66 -13.59 19.80
N LYS A 16 13.69 -13.59 18.94
CA LYS A 16 14.95 -12.84 19.14
C LYS A 16 14.68 -11.35 19.38
N THR A 17 13.81 -10.76 18.56
CA THR A 17 13.47 -9.33 18.57
C THR A 17 12.61 -8.95 19.78
N HIS A 18 11.66 -9.80 20.17
CA HIS A 18 10.80 -9.61 21.34
C HIS A 18 11.61 -9.64 22.64
N VAL A 19 12.59 -10.54 22.76
CA VAL A 19 13.53 -10.54 23.89
C VAL A 19 14.28 -9.21 23.97
N ILE A 20 14.74 -8.65 22.85
CA ILE A 20 15.45 -7.36 22.85
C ILE A 20 14.55 -6.20 23.31
N GLU A 21 13.32 -6.09 22.78
CA GLU A 21 12.37 -5.02 23.14
C GLU A 21 11.95 -5.06 24.62
N SER A 22 11.68 -6.27 25.13
CA SER A 22 11.18 -6.46 26.49
C SER A 22 12.29 -6.41 27.55
N THR A 23 13.48 -6.96 27.29
CA THR A 23 14.58 -7.06 28.26
C THR A 23 15.30 -5.74 28.49
N TYR A 24 15.41 -4.89 27.47
CA TYR A 24 16.20 -3.66 27.52
C TYR A 24 15.27 -2.43 27.47
N PRO A 25 14.75 -1.96 28.62
CA PRO A 25 13.73 -0.89 28.64
C PRO A 25 14.19 0.43 28.01
N ASN A 26 15.50 0.69 28.02
CA ASN A 26 16.14 1.88 27.45
C ASN A 26 16.91 1.57 26.15
N VAL A 27 16.57 0.49 25.42
CA VAL A 27 17.23 0.19 24.14
C VAL A 27 17.01 1.33 23.13
N PRO A 28 18.08 1.86 22.49
CA PRO A 28 17.92 2.83 21.42
C PRO A 28 17.01 2.26 20.31
N GLY A 29 16.09 3.09 19.81
CA GLY A 29 15.08 2.65 18.84
C GLY A 29 14.04 1.67 19.37
N LYS A 30 13.69 1.67 20.67
CA LYS A 30 12.70 0.73 21.24
C LYS A 30 11.35 0.67 20.50
N SER A 31 10.85 1.81 20.02
CA SER A 31 9.67 1.88 19.14
C SER A 31 9.86 1.03 17.87
N LEU A 32 10.97 1.24 17.16
CA LEU A 32 11.36 0.46 15.99
C LEU A 32 11.49 -1.04 16.30
N TRP A 33 12.09 -1.41 17.43
CA TRP A 33 12.13 -2.81 17.86
C TRP A 33 10.73 -3.40 18.02
N GLY A 34 9.79 -2.69 18.65
CA GLY A 34 8.39 -3.09 18.75
C GLY A 34 7.68 -3.20 17.39
N SER A 35 7.93 -2.26 16.48
CA SER A 35 7.48 -2.35 15.09
C SER A 35 8.07 -3.56 14.36
N CYS A 36 9.36 -3.87 14.55
CA CYS A 36 10.02 -5.05 14.01
C CYS A 36 9.44 -6.37 14.57
N VAL A 37 9.09 -6.45 15.85
CA VAL A 37 8.34 -7.60 16.41
C VAL A 37 7.05 -7.81 15.63
N TYR A 38 6.28 -6.74 15.40
CA TYR A 38 5.05 -6.80 14.60
C TYR A 38 5.32 -7.25 13.15
N TYR A 39 6.37 -6.73 12.52
CA TYR A 39 6.79 -7.09 11.16
C TYR A 39 7.23 -8.55 11.02
N PHE A 40 7.87 -9.17 12.03
CA PHE A 40 8.24 -10.58 11.99
C PHE A 40 7.05 -11.53 12.23
N ASP A 41 6.13 -11.20 13.13
CA ASP A 41 4.86 -11.94 13.28
C ASP A 41 4.03 -11.88 11.99
N ARG A 42 3.85 -10.68 11.43
CA ARG A 42 3.21 -10.46 10.14
C ARG A 42 3.89 -11.24 9.02
N THR A 43 5.21 -11.33 9.01
CA THR A 43 5.95 -12.19 8.07
C THR A 43 5.57 -13.66 8.25
N ALA A 44 5.58 -14.20 9.47
CA ALA A 44 5.21 -15.59 9.75
C ALA A 44 3.76 -15.91 9.35
N SER A 45 2.78 -15.07 9.69
CA SER A 45 1.38 -15.24 9.26
C SER A 45 1.26 -15.20 7.74
N THR A 46 1.93 -14.24 7.10
CA THR A 46 1.88 -14.04 5.64
C THR A 46 2.44 -15.22 4.87
N LEU A 47 3.60 -15.74 5.29
CA LEU A 47 4.21 -16.92 4.69
C LEU A 47 3.36 -18.18 4.94
N ASN A 48 2.69 -18.29 6.09
CA ASN A 48 1.76 -19.39 6.36
C ASN A 48 0.55 -19.38 5.41
N MET A 49 0.08 -18.21 4.95
CA MET A 49 -0.98 -18.16 3.91
C MET A 49 -0.59 -18.86 2.60
N ALA A 50 0.71 -18.93 2.27
CA ALA A 50 1.22 -19.57 1.07
C ALA A 50 1.33 -21.11 1.17
N LEU A 51 1.35 -21.67 2.39
CA LEU A 51 1.29 -23.12 2.63
C LEU A 51 -0.14 -23.59 2.93
N ASN A 52 -0.83 -22.83 3.79
CA ASN A 52 -2.16 -23.11 4.28
C ASN A 52 -3.11 -21.97 3.82
N PRO A 53 -3.43 -21.87 2.52
CA PRO A 53 -4.42 -20.93 2.04
C PRO A 53 -5.76 -21.24 2.72
N ASP A 54 -6.28 -20.25 3.46
CA ASP A 54 -7.62 -20.24 4.04
C ASP A 54 -8.64 -20.75 3.01
N HIS A 55 -9.56 -21.66 3.34
CA HIS A 55 -10.36 -22.43 2.35
C HIS A 55 -11.16 -21.57 1.34
N ASP A 56 -11.31 -20.26 1.60
CA ASP A 56 -11.79 -19.22 0.68
C ASP A 56 -10.85 -18.94 -0.52
N LEU A 57 -9.67 -19.56 -0.58
CA LEU A 57 -8.58 -19.29 -1.51
C LEU A 57 -8.17 -20.54 -2.29
N GLN A 58 -8.67 -20.65 -3.52
CA GLN A 58 -7.81 -21.18 -4.59
C GLN A 58 -6.72 -20.12 -4.85
N SER A 59 -5.63 -20.19 -4.08
CA SER A 59 -4.50 -19.27 -4.19
C SER A 59 -3.82 -19.42 -5.55
N THR A 60 -3.78 -18.34 -6.32
CA THR A 60 -3.02 -18.34 -7.58
C THR A 60 -1.51 -18.31 -7.28
N PRO A 61 -0.63 -18.76 -8.21
CA PRO A 61 0.82 -18.55 -8.06
C PRO A 61 1.19 -17.07 -7.85
N LEU A 62 0.40 -16.18 -8.44
CA LEU A 62 0.54 -14.74 -8.31
C LEU A 62 0.19 -14.23 -6.90
N ASP A 63 -0.79 -14.85 -6.22
CA ASP A 63 -1.08 -14.59 -4.81
C ASP A 63 0.08 -15.03 -3.91
N VAL A 64 0.61 -16.24 -4.14
CA VAL A 64 1.77 -16.78 -3.41
C VAL A 64 2.98 -15.86 -3.54
N GLN A 65 3.36 -15.46 -4.76
CA GLN A 65 4.42 -14.48 -4.99
C GLN A 65 4.17 -13.17 -4.24
N THR A 66 2.92 -12.67 -4.27
CA THR A 66 2.53 -11.42 -3.58
C THR A 66 2.65 -11.52 -2.05
N TRP A 67 2.33 -12.67 -1.47
CA TRP A 67 2.47 -12.92 -0.02
C TRP A 67 3.95 -13.07 0.36
N LEU A 68 4.75 -13.81 -0.41
CA LEU A 68 6.20 -13.93 -0.18
C LEU A 68 6.90 -12.56 -0.22
N SER A 69 6.57 -11.69 -1.19
CA SER A 69 7.11 -10.32 -1.26
C SER A 69 6.62 -9.39 -0.14
N ALA A 70 5.37 -9.55 0.32
CA ALA A 70 4.91 -8.85 1.51
C ALA A 70 5.78 -9.21 2.73
N GLY A 71 6.14 -10.50 2.87
CA GLY A 71 7.11 -10.99 3.86
C GLY A 71 8.45 -10.24 3.81
N LEU A 72 9.10 -10.16 2.64
CA LEU A 72 10.37 -9.43 2.51
C LEU A 72 10.20 -7.92 2.75
N THR A 73 9.07 -7.34 2.31
CA THR A 73 8.80 -5.91 2.52
C THR A 73 8.75 -5.56 4.01
N TYR A 74 8.11 -6.38 4.86
CA TYR A 74 8.10 -6.15 6.32
C TYR A 74 9.51 -6.15 6.92
N ILE A 75 10.36 -7.10 6.50
CA ILE A 75 11.75 -7.22 6.96
C ILE A 75 12.53 -5.95 6.60
N THR A 76 12.43 -5.47 5.36
CA THR A 76 13.21 -4.31 4.94
C THR A 76 12.62 -2.98 5.42
N VAL A 77 11.32 -2.88 5.69
CA VAL A 77 10.73 -1.74 6.42
C VAL A 77 11.28 -1.68 7.86
N CYS A 78 11.44 -2.82 8.53
CA CYS A 78 12.13 -2.89 9.84
C CYS A 78 13.57 -2.34 9.75
N HIS A 79 14.38 -2.79 8.78
CA HIS A 79 15.74 -2.25 8.55
C HIS A 79 15.73 -0.74 8.29
N LYS A 80 14.88 -0.27 7.37
CA LYS A 80 14.80 1.14 6.99
C LYS A 80 14.40 2.05 8.16
N GLY A 81 13.63 1.55 9.13
CA GLY A 81 13.36 2.25 10.37
C GLY A 81 14.63 2.63 11.14
N PHE A 82 15.60 1.72 11.24
CA PHE A 82 16.89 1.98 11.89
C PHE A 82 17.83 2.86 11.06
N GLU A 83 17.85 2.68 9.73
CA GLU A 83 18.61 3.57 8.83
C GLU A 83 18.17 5.03 8.95
N LEU A 84 16.86 5.30 8.99
CA LEU A 84 16.29 6.66 9.04
C LEU A 84 16.70 7.45 10.30
N ILE A 85 16.96 6.78 11.42
CA ILE A 85 17.47 7.41 12.66
C ILE A 85 19.00 7.29 12.81
N ASN A 86 19.71 6.96 11.72
CA ASN A 86 21.16 6.74 11.67
C ASN A 86 21.69 5.72 12.69
N MET A 87 20.89 4.68 13.00
CA MET A 87 21.27 3.61 13.92
C MET A 87 21.80 2.40 13.16
N THR A 88 23.12 2.31 13.01
CA THR A 88 23.78 1.08 12.55
C THR A 88 23.61 -0.03 13.59
N ASN A 89 22.82 -1.06 13.26
CA ASN A 89 22.45 -2.15 14.17
C ASN A 89 23.08 -3.47 13.68
N THR A 90 24.03 -4.04 14.43
CA THR A 90 24.71 -5.29 14.07
C THR A 90 23.87 -6.54 14.34
N MET A 91 22.90 -6.47 15.26
CA MET A 91 22.03 -7.60 15.59
C MET A 91 20.95 -7.83 14.52
N LEU A 92 20.43 -6.76 13.91
CA LEU A 92 19.31 -6.90 12.98
C LEU A 92 19.66 -7.72 11.71
N PRO A 93 20.81 -7.51 11.02
CA PRO A 93 21.25 -8.40 9.95
C PRO A 93 21.34 -9.88 10.40
N VAL A 94 21.93 -10.14 11.57
CA VAL A 94 22.06 -11.49 12.15
C VAL A 94 20.70 -12.14 12.44
N ILE A 95 19.67 -11.34 12.72
CA ILE A 95 18.28 -11.78 12.88
C ILE A 95 17.62 -12.08 11.51
N THR A 96 17.96 -11.34 10.46
CA THR A 96 17.18 -11.32 9.20
C THR A 96 17.80 -12.01 7.99
N THR A 97 19.11 -12.25 7.93
CA THR A 97 19.78 -12.74 6.70
C THR A 97 19.21 -14.07 6.23
N SER A 98 19.20 -15.10 7.09
CA SER A 98 18.68 -16.44 6.76
C SER A 98 17.21 -16.40 6.32
N LEU A 99 16.40 -15.57 7.00
CA LEU A 99 14.98 -15.38 6.65
C LEU A 99 14.82 -14.72 5.26
N THR A 100 15.64 -13.70 4.98
CA THR A 100 15.66 -12.99 3.70
C THR A 100 16.02 -13.94 2.56
N GLU A 101 17.08 -14.73 2.71
CA GLU A 101 17.50 -15.75 1.74
C GLU A 101 16.42 -16.81 1.53
N LEU A 102 15.79 -17.32 2.59
CA LEU A 102 14.71 -18.30 2.50
C LEU A 102 13.48 -17.76 1.76
N ILE A 103 13.13 -16.48 1.93
CA ILE A 103 12.04 -15.83 1.20
C ILE A 103 12.41 -15.60 -0.28
N VAL A 104 13.61 -15.10 -0.57
CA VAL A 104 14.11 -14.88 -1.95
C VAL A 104 14.18 -16.20 -2.71
N ASN A 105 14.69 -17.26 -2.09
CA ASN A 105 14.72 -18.61 -2.67
C ASN A 105 13.30 -19.17 -2.90
N SER A 106 12.38 -18.94 -1.96
CA SER A 106 10.97 -19.33 -2.12
C SER A 106 10.29 -18.57 -3.26
N LEU A 107 10.59 -17.28 -3.43
CA LEU A 107 10.11 -16.46 -4.54
C LEU A 107 10.63 -16.99 -5.89
N ALA A 108 11.94 -17.26 -6.00
CA ALA A 108 12.54 -17.82 -7.22
C ALA A 108 11.87 -19.14 -7.63
N ILE A 109 11.63 -20.05 -6.67
CA ILE A 109 10.90 -21.31 -6.90
C ILE A 109 9.45 -21.05 -7.33
N SER A 110 8.77 -20.06 -6.75
CA SER A 110 7.39 -19.71 -7.13
C SER A 110 7.25 -19.05 -8.51
N VAL A 111 8.36 -18.69 -9.16
CA VAL A 111 8.41 -18.15 -10.53
C VAL A 111 8.78 -19.24 -11.56
N THR A 112 9.53 -20.28 -11.16
CA THR A 112 9.93 -21.37 -12.08
C THR A 112 8.89 -22.48 -12.25
N ILE A 113 7.87 -22.58 -11.38
CA ILE A 113 6.72 -23.48 -11.57
C ILE A 113 5.82 -22.93 -12.69
N PRO A 114 5.66 -23.62 -13.84
CA PRO A 114 4.84 -23.11 -14.93
C PRO A 114 3.36 -23.08 -14.53
N SER A 115 2.71 -21.93 -14.64
CA SER A 115 1.26 -21.83 -14.50
C SER A 115 0.59 -22.50 -15.70
N SER A 116 0.16 -23.75 -15.55
CA SER A 116 -0.40 -24.62 -16.61
C SER A 116 -1.74 -24.16 -17.21
N ASN A 117 -2.21 -22.96 -16.88
CA ASN A 117 -3.47 -22.36 -17.36
C ASN A 117 -3.32 -20.86 -17.67
N THR A 118 -2.46 -20.50 -18.61
CA THR A 118 -2.47 -19.16 -19.24
C THR A 118 -3.57 -19.00 -20.31
N ASN A 119 -4.13 -20.11 -20.80
CA ASN A 119 -5.20 -20.13 -21.81
C ASN A 119 -6.62 -19.96 -21.20
N GLY A 120 -6.72 -19.77 -19.89
CA GLY A 120 -7.97 -19.64 -19.13
C GLY A 120 -8.60 -18.24 -19.12
N LEU A 121 -8.40 -17.42 -20.17
CA LEU A 121 -9.16 -16.18 -20.33
C LEU A 121 -10.60 -16.53 -20.71
N VAL A 122 -11.47 -16.64 -19.70
CA VAL A 122 -12.92 -16.70 -19.90
C VAL A 122 -13.33 -15.45 -20.70
N ASN A 123 -14.02 -15.64 -21.83
CA ASN A 123 -14.71 -14.57 -22.55
C ASN A 123 -15.91 -14.09 -21.71
N VAL A 124 -15.63 -13.34 -20.65
CA VAL A 124 -16.65 -12.58 -19.92
C VAL A 124 -17.13 -11.49 -20.87
N ASN A 125 -18.40 -11.56 -21.26
CA ASN A 125 -18.98 -10.58 -22.16
C ASN A 125 -19.27 -9.30 -21.37
N PHE A 126 -18.42 -8.28 -21.53
CA PHE A 126 -18.51 -7.03 -20.77
C PHE A 126 -19.61 -6.07 -21.29
N SER A 127 -20.79 -6.61 -21.60
CA SER A 127 -22.05 -5.87 -21.76
C SER A 127 -22.63 -5.41 -20.42
N ASP A 128 -22.24 -6.07 -19.33
CA ASP A 128 -22.81 -5.85 -18.02
C ASP A 128 -22.19 -4.61 -17.36
N GLU A 129 -22.86 -3.48 -17.50
CA GLU A 129 -22.60 -2.28 -16.70
C GLU A 129 -22.75 -2.62 -15.21
N TYR A 130 -21.63 -2.81 -14.50
CA TYR A 130 -21.63 -2.99 -13.05
C TYR A 130 -22.23 -1.75 -12.37
N LYS A 131 -23.45 -1.88 -11.88
CA LYS A 131 -24.28 -0.76 -11.43
C LYS A 131 -23.75 -0.18 -10.12
N LEU A 132 -23.24 1.06 -10.17
CA LEU A 132 -22.88 1.84 -8.97
C LEU A 132 -24.06 1.98 -7.98
N ALA A 133 -25.30 1.80 -8.45
CA ALA A 133 -26.50 1.75 -7.62
C ALA A 133 -26.43 0.66 -6.52
N ASP A 134 -25.74 -0.46 -6.75
CA ASP A 134 -25.66 -1.54 -5.75
C ASP A 134 -24.74 -1.15 -4.58
N LEU A 135 -23.66 -0.41 -4.86
CA LEU A 135 -22.82 0.22 -3.82
C LEU A 135 -23.60 1.25 -2.99
N ALA A 136 -24.45 2.05 -3.63
CA ALA A 136 -25.21 3.10 -2.97
C ALA A 136 -26.24 2.57 -1.95
N ASN A 137 -26.66 1.29 -2.10
CA ASN A 137 -27.71 0.66 -1.31
C ASN A 137 -27.21 -0.46 -0.36
N GLU A 138 -25.89 -0.59 -0.15
CA GLU A 138 -25.33 -1.59 0.78
C GLU A 138 -25.76 -1.27 2.24
N LYS A 139 -26.75 -2.01 2.76
CA LYS A 139 -27.25 -1.84 4.13
C LYS A 139 -26.12 -2.08 5.15
N PRO A 140 -25.84 -1.13 6.06
CA PRO A 140 -24.82 -1.33 7.09
C PRO A 140 -25.23 -2.36 8.13
N ASP A 141 -24.24 -3.07 8.68
CA ASP A 141 -24.38 -3.88 9.89
C ASP A 141 -24.35 -2.98 11.14
N VAL A 142 -23.57 -1.88 11.12
CA VAL A 142 -23.49 -0.87 12.19
C VAL A 142 -23.25 0.55 11.63
N VAL A 143 -23.71 1.55 12.37
CA VAL A 143 -23.61 2.98 12.03
C VAL A 143 -22.80 3.74 13.09
N VAL A 144 -21.82 4.52 12.63
CA VAL A 144 -21.02 5.44 13.45
C VAL A 144 -21.49 6.87 13.20
N ALA A 145 -21.74 7.61 14.28
CA ALA A 145 -22.13 9.02 14.24
C ALA A 145 -21.64 9.76 15.49
N GLN A 146 -21.13 10.99 15.35
CA GLN A 146 -20.63 11.78 16.50
C GLN A 146 -21.72 12.21 17.51
N HIS A 147 -22.99 11.99 17.17
CA HIS A 147 -24.16 12.21 18.00
C HIS A 147 -25.00 10.92 18.06
N SER A 148 -25.96 10.83 18.99
CA SER A 148 -26.79 9.64 19.30
C SER A 148 -27.78 9.17 18.22
N SER A 149 -27.40 9.29 16.94
CA SER A 149 -28.18 8.85 15.76
C SER A 149 -27.58 7.61 15.07
N GLY A 150 -26.66 6.91 15.74
CA GLY A 150 -25.99 5.68 15.30
C GLY A 150 -25.55 4.85 16.50
N ASP A 151 -25.12 3.62 16.25
CA ASP A 151 -24.79 2.62 17.27
C ASP A 151 -23.49 2.95 18.03
N PHE A 152 -22.56 3.66 17.38
CA PHE A 152 -21.26 4.04 17.96
C PHE A 152 -20.92 5.52 17.72
N THR A 153 -20.22 6.12 18.68
CA THR A 153 -19.66 7.49 18.56
C THR A 153 -18.17 7.52 18.16
N SER A 154 -17.54 6.35 17.99
CA SER A 154 -16.16 6.17 17.57
C SER A 154 -16.07 5.02 16.57
N ILE A 155 -15.26 5.22 15.54
CA ILE A 155 -15.01 4.25 14.46
C ILE A 155 -14.25 3.04 15.02
N GLN A 156 -13.28 3.24 15.91
CA GLN A 156 -12.57 2.11 16.53
C GLN A 156 -13.54 1.17 17.28
N LYS A 157 -14.51 1.70 18.04
CA LYS A 157 -15.49 0.86 18.75
C LYS A 157 -16.34 0.00 17.81
N ALA A 158 -16.66 0.52 16.60
CA ALA A 158 -17.37 -0.26 15.59
C ALA A 158 -16.48 -1.36 14.96
N VAL A 159 -15.17 -1.13 14.84
CA VAL A 159 -14.18 -2.14 14.43
C VAL A 159 -14.00 -3.21 15.52
N ASP A 160 -13.94 -2.82 16.78
CA ASP A 160 -13.84 -3.74 17.94
C ASP A 160 -15.11 -4.62 18.06
N TYR A 161 -16.28 -4.05 17.81
CA TYR A 161 -17.54 -4.79 17.71
C TYR A 161 -17.51 -5.78 16.52
N ALA A 162 -17.03 -5.35 15.35
CA ALA A 162 -16.85 -6.19 14.18
C ALA A 162 -15.82 -7.32 14.40
N MET A 163 -14.87 -7.18 15.33
CA MET A 163 -13.94 -8.26 15.68
C MET A 163 -14.68 -9.46 16.28
N THR A 164 -15.75 -9.23 17.05
CA THR A 164 -16.47 -10.24 17.84
C THR A 164 -17.83 -10.65 17.26
N HIS A 165 -18.52 -9.78 16.52
CA HIS A 165 -19.89 -10.03 16.02
C HIS A 165 -19.98 -10.37 14.52
N ARG A 166 -18.84 -10.37 13.81
CA ARG A 166 -18.74 -10.76 12.39
C ARG A 166 -19.03 -12.25 12.18
N MET A 167 -20.05 -12.55 11.38
CA MET A 167 -20.28 -13.89 10.86
C MET A 167 -19.10 -14.36 9.99
N PRO A 168 -18.59 -15.61 10.15
CA PRO A 168 -17.54 -16.14 9.29
C PRO A 168 -17.89 -16.02 7.81
N ARG A 169 -16.92 -15.60 6.99
CA ARG A 169 -17.04 -15.41 5.53
C ARG A 169 -18.01 -14.32 5.05
N LYS A 170 -18.88 -13.78 5.90
CA LYS A 170 -19.69 -12.60 5.57
C LYS A 170 -18.81 -11.34 5.57
N ARG A 171 -19.07 -10.43 4.64
CA ARG A 171 -18.62 -9.03 4.70
C ARG A 171 -19.38 -8.31 5.81
N PHE A 172 -18.68 -7.47 6.58
CA PHE A 172 -19.26 -6.69 7.67
C PHE A 172 -19.15 -5.20 7.33
N VAL A 173 -20.27 -4.47 7.40
CA VAL A 173 -20.41 -3.14 6.80
C VAL A 173 -20.57 -2.05 7.87
N ILE A 174 -19.60 -1.14 7.94
CA ILE A 174 -19.56 0.00 8.85
C ILE A 174 -19.89 1.28 8.06
N TYR A 175 -21.02 1.92 8.36
CA TYR A 175 -21.34 3.25 7.82
C TYR A 175 -20.87 4.33 8.80
N VAL A 176 -20.06 5.28 8.34
CA VAL A 176 -19.56 6.41 9.14
C VAL A 176 -20.15 7.71 8.61
N LYS A 177 -21.16 8.26 9.31
CA LYS A 177 -21.82 9.51 8.92
C LYS A 177 -20.85 10.69 8.86
N ALA A 178 -21.22 11.74 8.13
CA ALA A 178 -20.52 13.01 8.07
C ALA A 178 -20.13 13.53 9.47
N GLY A 179 -18.91 14.02 9.60
CA GLY A 179 -18.27 14.36 10.86
C GLY A 179 -16.74 14.38 10.76
N ILE A 180 -16.09 14.94 11.77
CA ILE A 180 -14.62 15.00 11.90
C ILE A 180 -14.23 14.15 13.11
N TYR A 181 -13.82 12.92 12.83
CA TYR A 181 -13.44 11.89 13.79
C TYR A 181 -11.94 12.02 14.09
N ASN A 182 -11.61 12.71 15.18
CA ASN A 182 -10.24 12.84 15.68
C ASN A 182 -9.87 11.59 16.50
N GLU A 183 -9.65 10.47 15.82
CA GLU A 183 -9.32 9.18 16.42
C GLU A 183 -8.33 8.39 15.55
N TYR A 184 -7.52 7.53 16.20
CA TYR A 184 -6.56 6.66 15.54
C TYR A 184 -7.16 5.27 15.39
N VAL A 185 -7.44 4.85 14.17
CA VAL A 185 -8.17 3.61 13.87
C VAL A 185 -7.21 2.51 13.39
N GLU A 186 -7.38 1.29 13.90
CA GLU A 186 -6.62 0.11 13.48
C GLU A 186 -7.52 -1.11 13.27
N ILE A 187 -7.58 -1.58 12.02
CA ILE A 187 -8.29 -2.81 11.63
C ILE A 187 -7.26 -3.95 11.55
N ALA A 188 -7.17 -4.74 12.62
CA ALA A 188 -6.27 -5.87 12.76
C ALA A 188 -6.53 -7.00 11.75
N GLU A 189 -5.53 -7.86 11.51
CA GLU A 189 -5.57 -8.98 10.55
C GLU A 189 -6.75 -9.93 10.76
N THR A 190 -7.08 -10.21 12.02
CA THR A 190 -8.16 -11.11 12.45
C THR A 190 -9.54 -10.61 12.01
N VAL A 191 -9.70 -9.31 11.83
CA VAL A 191 -10.96 -8.63 11.47
C VAL A 191 -11.12 -8.57 9.95
N LYS A 192 -11.08 -9.74 9.30
CA LYS A 192 -11.19 -9.90 7.84
C LYS A 192 -12.52 -9.34 7.28
N TYR A 193 -12.51 -8.89 6.02
CA TYR A 193 -13.71 -8.61 5.20
C TYR A 193 -14.59 -7.42 5.65
N ILE A 194 -13.97 -6.35 6.17
CA ILE A 194 -14.68 -5.10 6.47
C ILE A 194 -14.94 -4.27 5.20
N THR A 195 -16.14 -3.70 5.08
CA THR A 195 -16.41 -2.47 4.32
C THR A 195 -16.58 -1.32 5.30
N MET A 196 -15.99 -0.17 5.00
CA MET A 196 -16.24 1.09 5.69
C MET A 196 -16.61 2.16 4.67
N TYR A 197 -17.77 2.79 4.78
CA TYR A 197 -18.17 3.87 3.87
C TYR A 197 -18.65 5.12 4.61
N GLY A 198 -18.43 6.29 3.99
CA GLY A 198 -18.87 7.58 4.50
C GLY A 198 -19.75 8.35 3.51
N ASP A 199 -20.19 9.54 3.92
CA ASP A 199 -21.09 10.42 3.15
C ASP A 199 -20.40 11.14 1.98
N GLY A 200 -19.06 11.02 1.86
CA GLY A 200 -18.24 11.55 0.78
C GLY A 200 -16.94 12.23 1.26
N ILE A 201 -16.05 12.49 0.30
CA ILE A 201 -14.86 13.34 0.48
C ILE A 201 -15.29 14.68 1.09
N ASN A 202 -14.50 15.19 2.04
CA ASN A 202 -14.76 16.40 2.83
C ASN A 202 -16.02 16.38 3.73
N LYS A 203 -16.80 15.29 3.78
CA LYS A 203 -17.93 15.12 4.71
C LYS A 203 -17.61 14.17 5.86
N THR A 204 -17.17 12.96 5.54
CA THR A 204 -16.68 11.99 6.54
C THR A 204 -15.15 12.06 6.58
N ILE A 205 -14.60 12.55 7.68
CA ILE A 205 -13.16 12.81 7.84
C ILE A 205 -12.66 12.07 9.09
N ILE A 206 -11.69 11.17 8.91
CA ILE A 206 -10.89 10.58 9.99
C ILE A 206 -9.56 11.35 10.03
N THR A 207 -9.20 11.92 11.18
CA THR A 207 -8.06 12.82 11.30
C THR A 207 -7.18 12.50 12.51
N GLY A 208 -5.88 12.67 12.33
CA GLY A 208 -4.86 12.59 13.39
C GLY A 208 -3.71 13.55 13.09
N ASN A 209 -2.67 13.53 13.92
CA ASN A 209 -1.54 14.46 13.89
C ASN A 209 -0.22 13.88 14.44
N ARG A 210 -0.10 12.56 14.61
CA ARG A 210 1.18 11.92 15.01
C ARG A 210 2.17 11.93 13.85
N HIS A 211 3.46 12.00 14.18
CA HIS A 211 4.53 12.17 13.22
C HIS A 211 5.87 11.71 13.82
N CYS A 212 6.88 11.51 12.97
CA CYS A 212 8.20 11.07 13.42
C CYS A 212 9.06 12.23 13.96
N GLY A 213 8.96 13.43 13.38
CA GLY A 213 9.86 14.55 13.67
C GLY A 213 9.89 15.00 15.14
N GLY A 214 11.03 15.56 15.56
CA GLY A 214 11.23 16.10 16.91
C GLY A 214 11.31 15.03 18.03
N ASP A 215 10.84 15.37 19.23
CA ASP A 215 10.95 14.51 20.42
C ASP A 215 9.91 13.38 20.49
N MET A 216 8.95 13.32 19.55
CA MET A 216 7.96 12.22 19.49
C MET A 216 8.64 10.87 19.21
N LEU A 217 9.67 10.88 18.34
CA LEU A 217 10.55 9.75 18.00
C LEU A 217 11.24 9.12 19.22
N LYS A 218 11.59 9.94 20.22
CA LYS A 218 12.46 9.55 21.34
C LYS A 218 11.70 8.98 22.55
N SER A 219 10.38 9.17 22.59
CA SER A 219 9.59 9.08 23.84
C SER A 219 8.34 8.21 23.77
N SER A 220 7.94 7.71 22.59
CA SER A 220 6.62 7.11 22.43
C SER A 220 6.52 6.06 21.31
N LYS A 221 5.52 5.17 21.39
CA LYS A 221 5.04 4.34 20.26
C LYS A 221 4.29 5.13 19.17
N ALA A 222 4.29 6.46 19.24
CA ALA A 222 3.68 7.34 18.24
C ALA A 222 4.70 7.95 17.26
N GLY A 223 5.99 7.95 17.63
CA GLY A 223 7.07 8.57 16.87
C GLY A 223 7.79 7.66 15.87
N ASP A 224 7.40 6.40 15.73
CA ASP A 224 7.81 5.60 14.57
C ASP A 224 6.76 5.67 13.45
N LEU A 225 7.16 5.20 12.26
CA LEU A 225 6.35 5.33 11.05
C LEU A 225 4.98 4.65 11.20
N GLN A 226 4.91 3.48 11.85
CA GLN A 226 3.66 2.75 12.11
C GLN A 226 2.80 3.47 13.16
N GLY A 227 3.44 4.06 14.17
CA GLY A 227 2.82 4.87 15.22
C GLY A 227 2.17 6.16 14.72
N SER A 228 2.75 6.76 13.67
CA SER A 228 2.26 8.01 13.06
C SER A 228 0.90 7.87 12.35
N ALA A 229 0.52 6.65 11.94
CA ALA A 229 -0.66 6.39 11.14
C ALA A 229 -1.99 6.75 11.84
N THR A 230 -2.71 7.68 11.23
CA THR A 230 -4.10 8.02 11.59
C THR A 230 -5.04 6.82 11.36
N PHE A 231 -4.89 6.13 10.23
CA PHE A 231 -5.67 4.92 9.92
C PHE A 231 -4.75 3.77 9.49
N LYS A 232 -4.90 2.60 10.12
CA LYS A 232 -4.14 1.37 9.85
C LYS A 232 -5.06 0.24 9.43
N VAL A 233 -4.74 -0.45 8.33
CA VAL A 233 -5.46 -1.66 7.90
C VAL A 233 -4.52 -2.81 7.59
N TRP A 234 -4.64 -3.87 8.40
CA TRP A 234 -3.90 -5.14 8.30
C TRP A 234 -4.81 -6.32 7.90
N SER A 235 -6.12 -6.12 8.03
CA SER A 235 -7.21 -6.99 7.54
C SER A 235 -7.11 -7.26 6.04
N ARG A 236 -7.73 -8.35 5.55
CA ARG A 236 -7.78 -8.73 4.13
C ARG A 236 -9.14 -8.42 3.51
N LYS A 237 -9.14 -8.09 2.20
CA LYS A 237 -10.30 -7.67 1.40
C LYS A 237 -11.05 -6.46 1.98
N PHE A 238 -10.33 -5.50 2.57
CA PHE A 238 -10.90 -4.25 3.07
C PHE A 238 -11.44 -3.39 1.93
N ILE A 239 -12.58 -2.73 2.15
CA ILE A 239 -13.11 -1.72 1.22
C ILE A 239 -13.34 -0.42 1.98
N ALA A 240 -12.80 0.69 1.47
CA ALA A 240 -13.15 2.05 1.89
C ALA A 240 -13.90 2.79 0.78
N ARG A 241 -14.96 3.52 1.12
CA ARG A 241 -15.66 4.41 0.17
C ARG A 241 -16.02 5.77 0.77
N GLY A 242 -15.77 6.87 0.06
CA GLY A 242 -16.35 8.17 0.43
C GLY A 242 -15.85 8.72 1.77
N ILE A 243 -14.58 8.44 2.11
CA ILE A 243 -13.95 8.83 3.39
C ILE A 243 -12.67 9.63 3.09
N THR A 244 -12.45 10.65 3.91
CA THR A 244 -11.21 11.43 3.95
C THR A 244 -10.34 10.94 5.11
N PHE A 245 -9.11 10.52 4.83
CA PHE A 245 -8.11 10.16 5.83
C PHE A 245 -7.04 11.26 5.87
N ARG A 246 -6.81 11.85 7.04
CA ARG A 246 -6.00 13.07 7.17
C ARG A 246 -4.97 12.99 8.30
N ASN A 247 -3.72 13.37 8.02
CA ASN A 247 -2.74 13.71 9.03
C ASN A 247 -2.45 15.23 9.00
N THR A 248 -2.61 15.91 10.13
CA THR A 248 -2.47 17.37 10.27
C THR A 248 -1.17 17.82 10.92
N ALA A 249 -0.18 16.93 11.10
CA ALA A 249 1.14 17.27 11.65
C ALA A 249 1.86 18.42 10.90
N GLY A 250 1.54 18.62 9.62
CA GLY A 250 2.18 19.63 8.77
C GLY A 250 3.56 19.18 8.28
N PRO A 251 4.22 19.98 7.43
CA PRO A 251 5.53 19.62 6.86
C PRO A 251 6.68 19.78 7.85
N GLN A 252 6.43 20.36 9.04
CA GLN A 252 7.37 20.40 10.17
C GLN A 252 7.37 19.09 10.98
N GLY A 253 6.40 18.20 10.78
CA GLY A 253 6.34 16.91 11.48
C GLY A 253 7.25 15.83 10.88
N GLU A 254 7.92 16.10 9.75
CA GLU A 254 8.60 15.09 8.95
C GLU A 254 7.60 14.00 8.49
N GLN A 255 7.92 12.70 8.61
CA GLN A 255 7.04 11.61 8.18
C GLN A 255 5.75 11.57 9.02
N ALA A 256 4.58 11.59 8.37
CA ALA A 256 3.29 11.67 9.06
C ALA A 256 2.17 10.93 8.28
N LEU A 257 2.04 9.61 8.52
CA LEU A 257 1.10 8.75 7.81
C LEU A 257 -0.37 9.20 8.03
N ALA A 258 -1.11 9.45 6.94
CA ALA A 258 -2.56 9.51 6.98
C ALA A 258 -3.17 8.09 6.93
N VAL A 259 -2.63 7.22 6.06
CA VAL A 259 -3.05 5.81 5.95
C VAL A 259 -1.85 4.88 5.81
N LEU A 260 -1.87 3.79 6.59
CA LEU A 260 -1.05 2.60 6.39
C LEU A 260 -1.96 1.47 5.88
N SER A 261 -1.75 1.05 4.63
CA SER A 261 -2.46 -0.06 4.01
C SER A 261 -1.55 -1.27 3.82
N SER A 262 -1.79 -2.31 4.61
CA SER A 262 -1.17 -3.64 4.49
C SER A 262 -2.27 -4.69 4.32
N SER A 263 -3.14 -4.44 3.34
CA SER A 263 -4.40 -5.16 3.15
C SER A 263 -4.47 -5.85 1.79
N ASP A 264 -4.39 -7.17 1.79
CA ASP A 264 -4.46 -7.98 0.57
C ASP A 264 -5.84 -7.93 -0.08
N LYS A 265 -5.87 -7.55 -1.35
CA LYS A 265 -7.06 -7.32 -2.19
C LYS A 265 -7.96 -6.23 -1.61
N SER A 266 -7.36 -5.14 -1.16
CA SER A 266 -8.07 -3.95 -0.69
C SER A 266 -8.48 -3.01 -1.82
N THR A 267 -9.60 -2.31 -1.61
CA THR A 267 -10.09 -1.26 -2.52
C THR A 267 -10.41 0.03 -1.77
N PHE A 268 -9.97 1.17 -2.30
CA PHE A 268 -10.36 2.51 -1.87
C PHE A 268 -11.06 3.23 -3.04
N TYR A 269 -12.28 3.72 -2.83
CA TYR A 269 -13.10 4.35 -3.88
C TYR A 269 -13.68 5.69 -3.43
N HIS A 270 -13.47 6.77 -4.20
CA HIS A 270 -13.81 8.14 -3.75
C HIS A 270 -13.25 8.46 -2.35
N CYS A 271 -11.99 8.10 -2.10
CA CYS A 271 -11.30 8.44 -0.85
C CYS A 271 -10.37 9.65 -1.06
N SER A 272 -10.23 10.48 -0.02
CA SER A 272 -9.20 11.52 0.04
C SER A 272 -8.11 11.10 1.04
N PHE A 273 -6.84 11.32 0.68
CA PHE A 273 -5.67 11.00 1.48
C PHE A 273 -4.84 12.27 1.63
N GLU A 274 -4.77 12.82 2.83
CA GLU A 274 -4.29 14.18 3.06
C GLU A 274 -3.20 14.26 4.13
N GLY A 275 -1.98 14.56 3.73
CA GLY A 275 -0.86 14.78 4.65
C GLY A 275 0.13 15.78 4.07
N TYR A 276 1.41 15.56 4.38
CA TYR A 276 2.53 16.27 3.76
C TYR A 276 3.55 15.23 3.31
N GLN A 277 4.61 15.01 4.08
CA GLN A 277 5.55 13.93 3.83
C GLN A 277 4.93 12.57 4.25
N ASP A 278 5.21 11.52 3.49
CA ASP A 278 4.80 10.13 3.78
C ASP A 278 3.27 9.96 3.96
N THR A 279 2.43 10.62 3.14
CA THR A 279 0.96 10.64 3.38
C THR A 279 0.29 9.25 3.33
N LEU A 280 0.61 8.41 2.34
CA LEU A 280 -0.01 7.12 2.11
C LEU A 280 1.04 6.00 1.98
N LEU A 281 1.11 5.14 2.99
CA LEU A 281 1.95 3.95 2.99
C LEU A 281 1.15 2.74 2.46
N THR A 282 1.25 2.51 1.16
CA THR A 282 0.85 1.27 0.49
C THR A 282 1.86 0.15 0.80
N MET A 283 1.86 -0.31 2.06
CA MET A 283 2.92 -1.14 2.62
C MET A 283 3.13 -2.44 1.85
N ALA A 284 2.09 -3.25 1.61
CA ALA A 284 2.24 -4.60 1.07
C ALA A 284 0.97 -5.11 0.39
N TYR A 285 1.10 -6.22 -0.34
CA TYR A 285 0.02 -6.94 -1.05
C TYR A 285 -0.64 -6.23 -2.23
N THR A 286 -1.66 -6.86 -2.82
CA THR A 286 -2.50 -6.34 -3.90
C THR A 286 -3.49 -5.28 -3.41
N GLN A 287 -3.48 -4.09 -4.02
CA GLN A 287 -4.34 -2.96 -3.64
C GLN A 287 -4.88 -2.23 -4.88
N PHE A 288 -6.08 -1.67 -4.78
CA PHE A 288 -6.71 -0.86 -5.82
C PHE A 288 -7.27 0.46 -5.27
N TYR A 289 -7.02 1.55 -5.99
CA TYR A 289 -7.50 2.88 -5.65
C TYR A 289 -8.23 3.45 -6.87
N LYS A 290 -9.44 3.97 -6.70
CA LYS A 290 -10.29 4.42 -7.80
C LYS A 290 -10.91 5.78 -7.50
N GLU A 291 -10.72 6.73 -8.40
CA GLU A 291 -11.29 8.09 -8.29
C GLU A 291 -11.00 8.76 -6.93
N CYS A 292 -9.82 8.47 -6.37
CA CYS A 292 -9.33 9.04 -5.12
C CYS A 292 -8.61 10.37 -5.33
N GLN A 293 -8.43 11.13 -4.26
CA GLN A 293 -7.58 12.33 -4.20
C GLN A 293 -6.42 12.08 -3.24
N ILE A 294 -5.19 12.37 -3.64
CA ILE A 294 -4.00 12.20 -2.78
C ILE A 294 -3.21 13.51 -2.73
N PHE A 295 -2.93 14.01 -1.53
CA PHE A 295 -2.26 15.28 -1.29
C PHE A 295 -1.03 15.12 -0.38
N GLY A 296 0.14 15.56 -0.82
CA GLY A 296 1.36 15.53 -0.02
C GLY A 296 2.53 16.33 -0.61
N THR A 297 3.74 16.14 -0.07
CA THR A 297 4.95 16.88 -0.44
C THR A 297 6.13 15.99 -0.82
N VAL A 298 6.58 15.11 0.09
CA VAL A 298 7.74 14.24 -0.09
C VAL A 298 7.30 12.79 0.10
N ASP A 299 7.74 11.92 -0.82
CA ASP A 299 7.55 10.46 -0.83
C ASP A 299 6.10 10.02 -0.50
N PHE A 300 5.10 10.84 -0.86
CA PHE A 300 3.80 10.80 -0.19
C PHE A 300 2.86 9.65 -0.60
N ILE A 301 3.26 8.82 -1.57
CA ILE A 301 2.71 7.50 -1.87
C ILE A 301 3.86 6.49 -1.88
N PHE A 302 3.99 5.65 -0.85
CA PHE A 302 5.17 4.78 -0.69
C PHE A 302 4.84 3.38 -0.12
N GLY A 303 5.86 2.55 0.17
CA GLY A 303 5.71 1.12 0.53
C GLY A 303 6.04 0.14 -0.60
N GLY A 304 5.59 -1.11 -0.50
CA GLY A 304 5.84 -2.19 -1.46
C GLY A 304 4.61 -2.98 -1.91
N ALA A 305 3.43 -2.39 -1.85
CA ALA A 305 2.21 -2.98 -2.40
C ALA A 305 2.23 -3.07 -3.94
N ARG A 306 1.45 -3.99 -4.49
CA ARG A 306 0.98 -3.97 -5.88
C ARG A 306 -0.24 -3.04 -5.98
N ALA A 307 0.02 -1.74 -5.95
CA ALA A 307 -1.05 -0.74 -5.99
C ALA A 307 -1.26 -0.21 -7.42
N VAL A 308 -2.46 -0.40 -7.96
CA VAL A 308 -2.95 0.40 -9.09
C VAL A 308 -3.86 1.49 -8.52
N PHE A 309 -3.61 2.73 -8.91
CA PHE A 309 -4.58 3.80 -8.75
C PHE A 309 -5.10 4.18 -10.14
N GLN A 310 -6.40 4.36 -10.28
CA GLN A 310 -7.07 4.58 -11.56
C GLN A 310 -8.00 5.77 -11.45
N ASP A 311 -7.89 6.71 -12.39
CA ASP A 311 -8.66 7.97 -12.40
C ASP A 311 -8.53 8.79 -11.11
N CYS A 312 -7.45 8.59 -10.37
CA CYS A 312 -7.15 9.33 -9.15
C CYS A 312 -6.43 10.63 -9.47
N ASN A 313 -6.71 11.67 -8.69
CA ASN A 313 -6.02 12.95 -8.79
C ASN A 313 -4.93 13.03 -7.72
N ILE A 314 -3.73 13.44 -8.12
CA ILE A 314 -2.55 13.57 -7.26
C ILE A 314 -2.15 15.04 -7.24
N PHE A 315 -2.05 15.61 -6.03
CA PHE A 315 -1.86 17.03 -5.82
C PHE A 315 -0.65 17.29 -4.91
N PHE A 316 0.31 18.07 -5.40
CA PHE A 316 1.38 18.59 -4.56
C PHE A 316 0.83 19.67 -3.60
N ARG A 317 1.24 19.60 -2.34
CA ARG A 317 1.11 20.68 -1.35
C ARG A 317 2.40 21.51 -1.33
N LYS A 318 2.37 22.69 -0.70
CA LYS A 318 3.58 23.51 -0.52
C LYS A 318 4.54 22.83 0.48
N PRO A 319 5.83 22.60 0.13
CA PRO A 319 6.82 21.99 1.02
C PRO A 319 7.43 23.04 1.97
N LEU A 320 8.33 22.61 2.86
CA LEU A 320 9.26 23.53 3.54
C LEU A 320 10.20 24.19 2.51
N PRO A 321 10.68 25.42 2.76
CA PRO A 321 11.71 26.04 1.93
C PRO A 321 12.96 25.17 1.85
N GLY A 322 13.44 24.88 0.64
CA GLY A 322 14.60 24.01 0.39
C GLY A 322 14.28 22.51 0.30
N SER A 323 13.09 22.06 0.71
CA SER A 323 12.64 20.68 0.48
C SER A 323 12.08 20.51 -0.94
N GLY A 324 12.43 19.39 -1.58
CA GLY A 324 11.88 19.03 -2.89
C GLY A 324 10.41 18.58 -2.83
N LEU A 325 9.81 18.38 -4.01
CA LEU A 325 8.50 17.76 -4.19
C LEU A 325 8.64 16.41 -4.89
N VAL A 326 7.95 15.40 -4.35
CA VAL A 326 8.08 13.99 -4.77
C VAL A 326 6.76 13.25 -4.57
N VAL A 327 6.31 12.49 -5.57
CA VAL A 327 5.05 11.72 -5.51
C VAL A 327 5.19 10.37 -4.80
N THR A 328 6.20 9.55 -5.16
CA THR A 328 6.36 8.16 -4.68
C THR A 328 7.78 7.72 -4.30
N ALA A 329 7.90 6.71 -3.42
CA ALA A 329 9.15 5.98 -3.16
C ALA A 329 8.93 4.45 -3.04
N HIS A 330 9.29 3.67 -4.08
CA HIS A 330 8.79 2.29 -4.26
C HIS A 330 9.64 1.15 -3.66
N GLY A 331 8.91 0.15 -3.15
CA GLY A 331 9.20 -1.03 -2.31
C GLY A 331 10.10 -2.20 -2.71
N ARG A 332 10.55 -2.33 -3.97
CA ARG A 332 10.90 -3.66 -4.50
C ARG A 332 12.35 -4.06 -4.21
N ASN A 333 12.55 -5.22 -3.59
CA ASN A 333 13.83 -5.70 -3.08
C ASN A 333 14.51 -6.80 -3.92
N ASN A 334 13.75 -7.65 -4.62
CA ASN A 334 14.30 -8.69 -5.49
C ASN A 334 13.50 -8.84 -6.80
N ASP A 335 14.09 -9.51 -7.80
CA ASP A 335 13.51 -9.54 -9.15
C ASP A 335 12.28 -10.41 -9.31
N TYR A 336 12.08 -11.36 -8.38
CA TYR A 336 10.93 -12.26 -8.34
C TYR A 336 9.73 -11.64 -7.62
N GLU A 337 9.90 -10.50 -6.94
CA GLU A 337 8.78 -9.77 -6.37
C GLU A 337 7.91 -9.17 -7.47
N PRO A 338 6.59 -9.38 -7.45
CA PRO A 338 5.68 -8.81 -8.43
C PRO A 338 5.11 -7.47 -7.95
N THR A 339 5.89 -6.68 -7.21
CA THR A 339 5.50 -5.43 -6.53
C THR A 339 5.86 -4.21 -7.39
N TYR A 340 4.85 -3.44 -7.83
CA TYR A 340 5.03 -2.33 -8.77
C TYR A 340 3.88 -1.28 -8.63
N TRP A 341 4.03 -0.03 -9.12
CA TRP A 341 2.99 1.03 -9.18
C TRP A 341 2.79 1.69 -10.56
N VAL A 342 1.71 2.47 -10.72
CA VAL A 342 1.24 3.04 -12.01
C VAL A 342 1.17 4.59 -12.05
N PHE A 343 2.26 5.27 -11.68
CA PHE A 343 2.45 6.73 -11.36
C PHE A 343 3.99 7.32 -11.69
N ILE A 344 4.98 9.41 -12.09
CA ILE A 344 6.34 10.16 -12.23
C ILE A 344 6.93 10.55 -10.85
N SER A 345 8.20 10.18 -10.56
CA SER A 345 8.74 10.38 -9.21
C SER A 345 10.26 10.25 -9.05
N ARG A 346 10.73 10.52 -7.81
CA ARG A 346 11.87 9.84 -7.20
C ARG A 346 11.91 8.34 -7.46
N VAL A 347 13.14 7.87 -7.33
CA VAL A 347 13.57 6.49 -7.37
C VAL A 347 14.67 6.37 -6.29
N PRO A 348 14.78 5.26 -5.57
CA PRO A 348 13.72 4.41 -5.04
C PRO A 348 13.96 4.07 -3.56
N TRP A 349 12.94 3.68 -2.80
CA TRP A 349 13.17 3.28 -1.41
C TRP A 349 13.95 1.95 -1.29
N PHE A 350 13.90 1.10 -2.35
CA PHE A 350 14.55 -0.20 -2.40
C PHE A 350 15.09 -0.53 -3.81
N ARG A 351 16.13 -1.38 -3.86
CA ARG A 351 17.03 -1.60 -5.01
C ARG A 351 16.34 -1.80 -6.37
N LEU A 352 15.30 -2.64 -6.43
CA LEU A 352 14.72 -3.14 -7.67
C LEU A 352 13.32 -2.56 -7.95
N SER A 353 12.97 -1.46 -7.26
CA SER A 353 11.76 -0.64 -7.42
C SER A 353 11.18 -0.59 -8.84
N ARG A 354 9.86 -0.58 -8.97
CA ARG A 354 9.20 -0.45 -10.29
C ARG A 354 7.99 0.46 -10.24
N THR A 355 7.94 1.41 -11.16
CA THR A 355 6.94 2.49 -11.14
C THR A 355 6.70 2.97 -12.57
N VAL A 356 5.43 3.06 -13.01
CA VAL A 356 5.07 3.22 -14.43
C VAL A 356 3.91 4.21 -14.63
N TYR A 357 4.20 5.45 -14.99
CA TYR A 357 3.17 6.44 -15.30
C TYR A 357 2.55 6.12 -16.68
N MET A 358 1.26 5.77 -16.77
CA MET A 358 0.61 5.48 -18.07
C MET A 358 -0.76 6.14 -18.27
N GLN A 359 -1.06 6.51 -19.52
CA GLN A 359 -2.29 7.18 -19.97
C GLN A 359 -2.72 8.40 -19.12
N SER A 360 -1.77 9.03 -18.42
CA SER A 360 -1.98 10.01 -17.35
C SER A 360 -1.69 11.44 -17.79
N PHE A 361 -2.38 12.41 -17.17
CA PHE A 361 -2.10 13.84 -17.36
C PHE A 361 -0.92 14.26 -16.49
N LEU A 362 0.07 14.92 -17.11
CA LEU A 362 1.30 15.36 -16.47
C LEU A 362 1.43 16.88 -16.60
N ASP A 363 1.37 17.59 -15.48
CA ASP A 363 1.42 19.05 -15.42
C ASP A 363 2.84 19.61 -15.58
N GLY A 364 2.97 20.91 -15.89
CA GLY A 364 4.24 21.59 -16.15
C GLY A 364 5.13 21.75 -14.91
N LEU A 365 4.64 21.39 -13.73
CA LEU A 365 5.41 21.26 -12.49
C LEU A 365 6.37 20.05 -12.49
N VAL A 366 6.23 19.13 -13.47
CA VAL A 366 7.14 17.99 -13.65
C VAL A 366 8.47 18.47 -14.23
N ASP A 367 9.55 18.27 -13.46
CA ASP A 367 10.92 18.49 -13.93
C ASP A 367 11.20 17.71 -15.23
N PRO A 368 11.85 18.28 -16.26
CA PRO A 368 12.11 17.59 -17.53
C PRO A 368 12.84 16.25 -17.38
N ARG A 369 13.69 16.10 -16.36
CA ARG A 369 14.38 14.84 -16.01
C ARG A 369 13.40 13.74 -15.58
N GLY A 370 12.24 14.13 -15.04
CA GLY A 370 11.16 13.30 -14.52
C GLY A 370 11.49 12.55 -13.23
N TRP A 371 12.69 11.99 -13.15
CA TRP A 371 13.09 11.02 -12.14
C TRP A 371 14.35 11.47 -11.39
N LEU A 372 14.43 11.13 -10.10
CA LEU A 372 15.51 11.54 -9.20
C LEU A 372 16.02 10.34 -8.41
N ASP A 373 17.30 10.01 -8.50
CA ASP A 373 17.93 9.01 -7.62
C ASP A 373 18.29 9.68 -6.29
N SER A 374 17.83 9.12 -5.18
CA SER A 374 18.17 9.58 -3.83
C SER A 374 18.75 8.48 -2.94
N TRP A 375 18.88 7.26 -3.44
CA TRP A 375 19.30 6.10 -2.65
C TRP A 375 20.37 5.24 -3.34
N GLY A 376 20.85 5.66 -4.53
CA GLY A 376 21.95 4.99 -5.25
C GLY A 376 21.50 3.73 -5.97
N HIS A 377 20.32 3.77 -6.59
CA HIS A 377 19.65 2.59 -7.16
C HIS A 377 19.08 2.84 -8.58
N LYS A 378 19.47 3.94 -9.24
CA LYS A 378 19.16 4.25 -10.64
C LYS A 378 19.47 3.11 -11.64
N ASP A 379 20.47 2.29 -11.33
CA ASP A 379 20.98 1.23 -12.20
C ASP A 379 20.20 -0.08 -12.08
N THR A 380 19.21 -0.16 -11.18
CA THR A 380 18.40 -1.37 -10.94
C THR A 380 16.89 -1.13 -10.89
N ALA A 381 16.41 0.11 -10.73
CA ALA A 381 14.99 0.40 -10.64
C ALA A 381 14.32 0.70 -12.00
N TYR A 382 13.20 0.03 -12.27
CA TYR A 382 12.44 0.14 -13.52
C TYR A 382 11.48 1.34 -13.48
N CYS A 383 11.66 2.27 -14.41
CA CYS A 383 10.97 3.56 -14.45
C CYS A 383 10.28 3.72 -15.81
N GLY A 384 8.95 3.56 -15.87
CA GLY A 384 8.20 3.50 -17.12
C GLY A 384 7.32 4.73 -17.39
N GLU A 385 7.20 5.14 -18.65
CA GLU A 385 6.21 6.12 -19.12
C GLU A 385 5.52 5.62 -20.40
N TYR A 386 4.18 5.60 -20.47
CA TYR A 386 3.41 5.12 -21.64
C TYR A 386 2.20 6.01 -21.97
N MET A 387 2.16 6.61 -23.16
CA MET A 387 1.02 7.41 -23.66
C MET A 387 0.50 8.48 -22.67
N ASN A 388 1.40 9.09 -21.90
CA ASN A 388 1.06 10.24 -21.06
C ASN A 388 0.92 11.52 -21.91
N TYR A 389 0.23 12.52 -21.36
CA TYR A 389 -0.12 13.76 -22.07
C TYR A 389 -0.10 14.97 -21.12
N GLY A 390 -0.02 16.18 -21.68
CA GLY A 390 0.13 17.42 -20.91
C GLY A 390 1.55 17.98 -20.95
N PRO A 391 1.78 19.21 -20.48
CA PRO A 391 3.06 19.91 -20.61
C PRO A 391 4.25 19.17 -19.96
N GLY A 392 4.03 18.39 -18.89
CA GLY A 392 5.06 17.59 -18.23
C GLY A 392 5.39 16.26 -18.91
N SER A 393 4.69 15.87 -19.99
CA SER A 393 4.75 14.51 -20.56
C SER A 393 5.84 14.27 -21.60
N SER A 394 6.69 15.25 -21.91
CA SER A 394 7.79 15.05 -22.85
C SER A 394 8.88 14.18 -22.25
N THR A 395 9.22 13.07 -22.91
CA THR A 395 10.28 12.15 -22.48
C THR A 395 11.68 12.56 -22.96
N ASN A 396 11.78 13.59 -23.80
CA ASN A 396 13.01 13.96 -24.53
C ASN A 396 14.19 14.42 -23.67
N GLN A 397 13.95 14.80 -22.40
CA GLN A 397 14.97 15.27 -21.45
C GLN A 397 15.04 14.40 -20.18
N ARG A 398 14.43 13.21 -20.22
CA ARG A 398 14.38 12.30 -19.07
C ARG A 398 15.76 11.71 -18.77
N VAL A 399 15.90 11.20 -17.55
CA VAL A 399 17.16 10.58 -17.09
C VAL A 399 17.65 9.45 -18.01
N ASN A 400 18.94 9.50 -18.35
CA ASN A 400 19.60 8.41 -19.08
C ASN A 400 20.05 7.33 -18.08
N TRP A 401 19.13 6.48 -17.64
CA TRP A 401 19.39 5.36 -16.72
C TRP A 401 19.11 4.00 -17.40
N PRO A 402 19.82 2.92 -17.02
CA PRO A 402 19.71 1.60 -17.67
C PRO A 402 18.30 1.01 -17.74
N HIS A 403 17.45 1.36 -16.76
CA HIS A 403 16.07 0.87 -16.64
C HIS A 403 15.03 1.99 -16.65
N TYR A 404 15.37 3.15 -17.22
CA TYR A 404 14.36 4.11 -17.68
C TYR A 404 13.79 3.67 -19.03
N HIS A 405 12.46 3.72 -19.16
CA HIS A 405 11.74 3.24 -20.33
C HIS A 405 10.61 4.20 -20.73
N ALA A 406 10.84 4.98 -21.79
CA ALA A 406 9.74 5.52 -22.60
C ALA A 406 9.11 4.35 -23.38
N ILE A 407 8.04 3.76 -22.83
CA ILE A 407 7.42 2.54 -23.36
C ILE A 407 6.63 2.93 -24.62
N THR A 408 6.93 2.25 -25.73
CA THR A 408 6.22 2.40 -27.01
C THR A 408 5.36 1.19 -27.38
N ASP A 409 5.78 -0.03 -27.03
CA ASP A 409 5.00 -1.26 -27.29
C ASP A 409 3.79 -1.38 -26.34
N PRO A 410 2.54 -1.40 -26.85
CA PRO A 410 1.35 -1.66 -26.04
C PRO A 410 1.38 -3.02 -25.32
N LYS A 411 2.13 -4.02 -25.80
CA LYS A 411 2.28 -5.32 -25.11
C LYS A 411 3.03 -5.16 -23.79
N THR A 412 4.09 -4.37 -23.76
CA THR A 412 4.84 -4.04 -22.55
C THR A 412 3.96 -3.27 -21.56
N ALA A 413 3.23 -2.26 -22.04
CA ALA A 413 2.31 -1.50 -21.20
C ALA A 413 1.11 -2.34 -20.69
N LYS A 414 0.66 -3.35 -21.45
CA LYS A 414 -0.45 -4.24 -21.09
C LYS A 414 -0.20 -4.99 -19.78
N PHE A 415 1.04 -5.33 -19.45
CA PHE A 415 1.38 -5.97 -18.16
C PHE A 415 1.02 -5.10 -16.94
N PHE A 416 0.97 -3.78 -17.08
CA PHE A 416 0.62 -2.83 -16.01
C PHE A 416 -0.89 -2.53 -15.91
N THR A 417 -1.72 -3.12 -16.76
CA THR A 417 -3.19 -2.98 -16.72
C THR A 417 -3.82 -3.84 -15.62
N VAL A 418 -4.90 -3.35 -14.99
CA VAL A 418 -5.61 -4.00 -13.86
C VAL A 418 -5.86 -5.49 -14.06
N ALA A 419 -6.23 -5.92 -15.27
CA ALA A 419 -6.47 -7.32 -15.64
C ALA A 419 -5.26 -8.25 -15.42
N HIS A 420 -4.05 -7.79 -15.75
CA HIS A 420 -2.81 -8.59 -15.69
C HIS A 420 -2.05 -8.32 -14.39
N PHE A 421 -2.06 -7.06 -13.98
CA PHE A 421 -1.16 -6.50 -12.99
C PHE A 421 -1.54 -6.82 -11.54
N ILE A 422 -2.84 -6.86 -11.26
CA ILE A 422 -3.42 -7.23 -9.94
C ILE A 422 -4.48 -8.34 -10.10
N SER A 423 -4.51 -9.03 -11.26
CA SER A 423 -5.54 -10.01 -11.63
C SER A 423 -6.97 -9.53 -11.32
N GLY A 424 -7.28 -8.27 -11.68
CA GLY A 424 -8.45 -7.56 -11.18
C GLY A 424 -9.78 -8.31 -11.34
N TYR A 425 -9.98 -9.01 -12.47
CA TYR A 425 -11.17 -9.84 -12.72
C TYR A 425 -11.45 -10.87 -11.62
N ASN A 426 -10.42 -11.40 -10.95
CA ASN A 426 -10.57 -12.46 -9.95
C ASN A 426 -11.17 -11.96 -8.62
N TRP A 427 -11.19 -10.64 -8.38
CA TRP A 427 -11.58 -10.08 -7.07
C TRP A 427 -12.30 -8.73 -7.11
N LEU A 428 -11.97 -7.80 -8.02
CA LEU A 428 -12.61 -6.49 -8.09
C LEU A 428 -14.13 -6.53 -8.32
N PRO A 429 -14.70 -7.42 -9.17
CA PRO A 429 -16.16 -7.56 -9.28
C PRO A 429 -16.86 -7.86 -7.94
N LYS A 430 -16.18 -8.51 -6.99
CA LYS A 430 -16.69 -8.81 -5.63
C LYS A 430 -16.56 -7.63 -4.67
N THR A 431 -16.14 -6.46 -5.14
CA THR A 431 -16.06 -5.20 -4.37
C THR A 431 -17.12 -4.19 -4.79
N GLY A 432 -17.83 -4.42 -5.91
CA GLY A 432 -18.79 -3.47 -6.49
C GLY A 432 -18.17 -2.20 -7.10
N VAL A 433 -16.87 -1.95 -6.90
CA VAL A 433 -16.19 -0.74 -7.37
C VAL A 433 -15.90 -0.83 -8.88
N PRO A 434 -16.26 0.20 -9.68
CA PRO A 434 -16.03 0.19 -11.12
C PRO A 434 -14.53 0.23 -11.45
N PHE A 435 -14.10 -0.54 -12.44
CA PHE A 435 -12.71 -0.56 -12.91
C PHE A 435 -12.61 -0.74 -14.43
N THR A 436 -11.71 0.00 -15.07
CA THR A 436 -11.24 -0.30 -16.43
C THR A 436 -10.15 -1.37 -16.33
N ALA A 437 -10.39 -2.54 -16.93
CA ALA A 437 -9.50 -3.69 -16.78
C ALA A 437 -8.23 -3.62 -17.66
N GLY A 438 -8.35 -3.03 -18.86
CA GLY A 438 -7.27 -2.83 -19.83
C GLY A 438 -6.83 -1.36 -19.91
N PHE A 439 -6.41 -0.94 -21.10
CA PHE A 439 -6.25 0.49 -21.43
C PHE A 439 -7.60 1.19 -21.50
N LYS A 440 -7.63 2.52 -21.28
CA LYS A 440 -8.74 3.34 -21.74
C LYS A 440 -8.64 3.52 -23.25
N ASN A 441 -9.70 3.12 -23.96
CA ASN A 441 -9.94 3.51 -25.35
C ASN A 441 -10.19 5.01 -25.39
N ARG A 442 -9.14 5.79 -25.65
CA ARG A 442 -9.30 7.19 -26.03
C ARG A 442 -9.59 7.22 -27.53
N SER A 443 -10.83 7.49 -27.89
CA SER A 443 -11.15 8.00 -29.22
C SER A 443 -10.33 9.28 -29.42
N VAL A 444 -9.30 9.24 -30.26
CA VAL A 444 -8.53 10.44 -30.58
C VAL A 444 -9.41 11.31 -31.47
N LEU A 445 -10.06 12.30 -30.87
CA LEU A 445 -10.69 13.38 -31.62
C LEU A 445 -9.56 14.20 -32.25
N LEU A 446 -9.23 13.84 -33.49
CA LEU A 446 -8.42 14.64 -34.40
C LEU A 446 -9.28 15.82 -34.84
N ASN A 447 -9.05 16.98 -34.21
CA ASN A 447 -9.50 18.30 -34.65
C ASN A 447 -8.27 19.09 -35.15
#